data_AF-A0A0C3I8T6-F1
#
_entry.id   AF-A0A0C3I8T6-F1
#
_cell.length_a   1.000
_cell.length_b   1.000
_cell.length_c   1.000
_cell.angle_alpha   90.00
_cell.angle_beta   90.00
_cell.angle_gamma   90.00
#
_symmetry.space_group_name_H-M   'P 1'
#
loop_
_entity.id
_entity.type
_entity.pdbx_description
1 polymer ?
#
loop_
_entity_poly.entity_id
_entity_poly.type
_entity_poly.pdbx_seq_one_letter_code
_entity_poly.pdbx_strand_id
1 'polypeptide(L)'
;MSHTKAEGLDGLPQGVLPITPLTRSFMIVTANGEKKTVTRQQLPVTPAYTFTDYQSQAQTIEYCIVDISTPPSGGLTPFNVYVALSRSRGRDTIRLLRDFNERLFTQHPSKYLRLEDQWLATLDRKTYMDWEKVKVA
;
A
#
# COMPACT_ATOMS: atom_id res chain seq x y z
N MET A 1 -0.74 -24.11 -9.90
CA MET A 1 -1.61 -23.41 -10.85
C MET A 1 -0.74 -22.51 -11.71
N SER A 2 -0.72 -22.72 -13.03
CA SER A 2 0.04 -21.90 -13.97
C SER A 2 -0.72 -20.59 -14.21
N HIS A 3 -0.30 -19.51 -13.56
CA HIS A 3 -0.96 -18.20 -13.65
C HIS A 3 -0.49 -17.36 -14.85
N THR A 4 0.41 -17.88 -15.69
CA THR A 4 1.02 -17.11 -16.78
C THR A 4 0.35 -17.50 -18.11
N LYS A 5 -0.38 -16.56 -18.72
CA LYS A 5 -0.99 -16.69 -20.05
C LYS A 5 -0.01 -16.56 -21.21
N ALA A 6 1.28 -16.34 -20.94
CA ALA A 6 2.30 -16.24 -21.97
C ALA A 6 2.80 -17.62 -22.35
N GLU A 7 2.75 -17.92 -23.65
CA GLU A 7 3.34 -19.12 -24.22
C GLU A 7 4.88 -19.05 -24.14
N GLY A 8 5.53 -20.22 -24.10
CA GLY A 8 6.99 -20.29 -24.12
C GLY A 8 7.54 -19.76 -25.45
N LEU A 9 8.68 -19.08 -25.40
CA LEU A 9 9.35 -18.59 -26.60
C LEU A 9 10.28 -19.67 -27.18
N ASP A 10 10.23 -19.86 -28.49
CA ASP A 10 11.08 -20.81 -29.19
C ASP A 10 12.57 -20.54 -28.93
N GLY A 11 13.30 -21.59 -28.56
CA GLY A 11 14.73 -21.51 -28.26
C GLY A 11 15.08 -20.91 -26.89
N LEU A 12 14.09 -20.59 -26.04
CA LEU A 12 14.32 -20.05 -24.69
C LEU A 12 13.77 -20.98 -23.59
N PRO A 13 14.38 -20.97 -22.39
CA PRO A 13 13.87 -21.73 -21.24
C PRO A 13 12.42 -21.34 -20.86
N GLN A 14 11.71 -22.30 -20.26
CA GLN A 14 10.38 -22.07 -19.71
C GLN A 14 10.41 -20.96 -18.64
N GLY A 15 9.44 -20.04 -18.70
CA GLY A 15 9.34 -18.92 -17.75
C GLY A 15 10.16 -17.69 -18.16
N VAL A 16 10.88 -17.72 -19.28
CA VAL A 16 11.48 -16.52 -19.87
C VAL A 16 10.40 -15.70 -20.55
N LEU A 17 10.24 -14.45 -20.09
CA LEU A 17 9.28 -13.49 -20.64
C LEU A 17 10.05 -12.34 -21.31
N PRO A 18 9.74 -12.00 -22.57
CA PRO A 18 10.34 -10.85 -23.23
C PRO A 18 9.74 -9.58 -22.63
N ILE A 19 10.59 -8.67 -22.14
CA ILE A 19 10.13 -7.36 -21.69
C ILE A 19 10.31 -6.40 -22.87
N THR A 20 9.21 -6.06 -23.52
CA THR A 20 9.20 -5.11 -24.63
C THR A 20 8.72 -3.73 -24.17
N PRO A 21 9.22 -2.62 -24.75
CA PRO A 21 8.73 -1.29 -24.42
C PRO A 21 7.21 -1.16 -24.67
N LEU A 22 6.50 -0.54 -23.72
CA LEU A 22 5.11 -0.13 -23.88
C LEU A 22 5.05 1.37 -24.16
N THR A 23 4.20 1.75 -25.10
CA THR A 23 3.88 3.16 -25.39
C THR A 23 2.53 3.52 -24.79
N ARG A 24 2.48 4.59 -23.98
CA ARG A 24 1.26 5.14 -23.39
C ARG A 24 1.24 6.65 -23.58
N SER A 25 0.07 7.19 -23.91
CA SER A 25 -0.16 8.63 -24.00
C SER A 25 -1.11 9.09 -22.91
N PHE A 26 -0.82 10.22 -22.29
CA PHE A 26 -1.66 10.84 -21.27
C PHE A 26 -1.62 12.36 -21.42
N MET A 27 -2.70 13.02 -21.00
CA MET A 27 -2.81 14.48 -21.06
C MET A 27 -2.35 15.09 -19.75
N ILE A 28 -1.53 16.14 -19.84
CA ILE A 28 -1.13 16.97 -18.70
C ILE A 28 -1.67 18.39 -18.87
N VAL A 29 -1.91 19.06 -17.76
CA VAL A 29 -2.19 20.50 -17.73
C VAL A 29 -0.91 21.19 -17.29
N THR A 30 -0.42 22.10 -18.11
CA THR A 30 0.78 22.90 -17.80
C THR A 30 0.45 24.01 -16.80
N ALA A 31 1.48 24.64 -16.22
CA ALA A 31 1.31 25.77 -15.29
C ALA A 31 0.48 26.93 -15.89
N ASN A 32 0.50 27.07 -17.22
CA ASN A 32 -0.22 28.12 -17.94
C ASN A 32 -1.67 27.70 -18.30
N GLY A 33 -2.15 26.55 -17.82
CA GLY A 33 -3.49 26.01 -18.11
C GLY A 33 -3.63 25.31 -19.46
N GLU A 34 -2.58 25.29 -20.28
CA GLU A 34 -2.58 24.61 -21.59
C GLU A 34 -2.57 23.09 -21.41
N LYS A 35 -3.44 22.40 -22.16
CA LYS A 35 -3.49 20.92 -22.19
C LYS A 35 -2.52 20.39 -23.24
N LYS A 36 -1.58 19.54 -22.83
CA LYS A 36 -0.64 18.86 -23.73
C LYS A 36 -0.73 17.36 -23.60
N THR A 37 -0.69 16.66 -24.73
CA THR A 37 -0.57 15.20 -24.75
C THR A 37 0.90 14.83 -24.69
N VAL A 38 1.28 14.00 -23.71
CA VAL A 38 2.62 13.43 -23.57
C VAL A 38 2.54 11.96 -23.91
N THR A 39 3.44 11.50 -24.77
CA THR A 39 3.60 10.08 -25.11
C THR A 39 4.89 9.57 -24.48
N ARG A 40 4.80 8.47 -23.73
CA ARG A 40 5.93 7.81 -23.07
C ARG A 40 6.08 6.40 -23.62
N GLN A 41 7.28 6.05 -24.06
CA GLN A 41 7.71 4.70 -24.39
C GLN A 41 8.72 4.23 -23.34
N GLN A 42 8.44 3.14 -22.63
CA GLN A 42 9.32 2.62 -21.58
C GLN A 42 9.09 1.12 -21.37
N LEU A 43 10.10 0.41 -20.87
CA LEU A 43 9.93 -0.96 -20.38
C LEU A 43 8.93 -0.98 -19.21
N PRO A 44 7.94 -1.90 -19.20
CA PRO A 44 6.90 -1.96 -18.17
C PRO A 44 7.41 -2.61 -16.87
N VAL A 45 8.52 -2.12 -16.35
CA VAL A 45 9.16 -2.62 -15.12
C VAL A 45 9.65 -1.46 -14.27
N THR A 46 9.64 -1.67 -12.97
CA THR A 46 10.21 -0.75 -11.98
C THR A 46 11.06 -1.55 -11.00
N PRO A 47 12.16 -1.00 -10.46
CA PRO A 47 12.84 -1.60 -9.32
C PRO A 47 11.84 -1.82 -8.18
N ALA A 48 11.93 -2.96 -7.49
CA ALA A 48 10.98 -3.36 -6.46
C ALA A 48 11.61 -3.56 -5.08
N TYR A 49 12.89 -3.21 -4.89
CA TYR A 49 13.53 -3.25 -3.57
C TYR A 49 13.05 -2.14 -2.63
N THR A 50 12.60 -1.03 -3.21
CA THR A 50 12.02 0.10 -2.50
C THR A 50 10.73 0.49 -3.18
N PHE A 51 9.66 0.64 -2.43
CA PHE A 51 8.35 0.98 -2.96
C PHE A 51 7.57 1.81 -1.93
N THR A 52 6.52 2.45 -2.39
CA THR A 52 5.69 3.30 -1.55
C THR A 52 4.78 2.47 -0.63
N ASP A 53 4.27 3.10 0.42
CA ASP A 53 3.25 2.54 1.30
C ASP A 53 2.02 2.05 0.51
N TYR A 54 1.59 2.80 -0.51
CA TYR A 54 0.52 2.40 -1.43
C TYR A 54 0.81 1.08 -2.16
N GLN A 55 2.01 0.91 -2.70
CA GLN A 55 2.40 -0.33 -3.39
C GLN A 55 2.59 -1.50 -2.41
N SER A 56 2.98 -1.21 -1.17
CA SER A 56 3.11 -2.21 -0.11
C SER A 56 1.77 -2.71 0.43
N GLN A 57 0.67 -2.02 0.14
CA GLN A 57 -0.60 -2.27 0.80
C GLN A 57 -1.06 -3.73 0.61
N ALA A 58 -1.53 -4.33 1.72
CA ALA A 58 -1.94 -5.73 1.79
C ALA A 58 -0.83 -6.77 1.56
N GLN A 59 0.45 -6.37 1.60
CA GLN A 59 1.58 -7.28 1.56
C GLN A 59 2.16 -7.50 2.96
N THR A 60 2.63 -8.71 3.23
CA THR A 60 3.49 -9.00 4.37
C THR A 60 4.93 -9.07 3.88
N ILE A 61 5.78 -8.17 4.36
CA ILE A 61 7.21 -8.10 4.04
C ILE A 61 7.94 -8.62 5.26
N GLU A 62 8.64 -9.76 5.11
CA GLU A 62 9.28 -10.43 6.24
C GLU A 62 10.28 -9.51 6.93
N TYR A 63 11.27 -8.98 6.20
CA TYR A 63 12.24 -8.02 6.70
C TYR A 63 12.13 -6.70 5.93
N CYS A 64 11.89 -5.59 6.62
CA CYS A 64 11.78 -4.30 5.96
C CYS A 64 12.43 -3.15 6.73
N ILE A 65 12.86 -2.16 5.96
CA ILE A 65 13.27 -0.85 6.47
C ILE A 65 12.20 0.14 6.03
N VAL A 66 11.66 0.91 6.96
CA VAL A 66 10.60 1.87 6.71
C VAL A 66 11.11 3.29 6.91
N ASP A 67 10.89 4.14 5.92
CA ASP A 67 11.12 5.59 6.02
C ASP A 67 9.79 6.31 6.22
N ILE A 68 9.62 6.91 7.40
CA ILE A 68 8.44 7.70 7.78
C ILE A 68 8.81 9.15 8.12
N SER A 69 9.93 9.63 7.58
CA SER A 69 10.27 11.05 7.64
C SER A 69 9.34 11.89 6.78
N THR A 70 9.09 13.13 7.18
CA THR A 70 8.26 14.05 6.40
C THR A 70 8.91 14.31 5.03
N PRO A 71 8.18 14.07 3.92
CA PRO A 71 8.72 14.30 2.58
C PRO A 71 8.95 15.79 2.31
N PRO A 72 9.83 16.16 1.36
CA PRO A 72 10.09 17.56 1.00
C PRO A 72 8.85 18.32 0.50
N SER A 73 7.89 17.59 -0.07
CA SER A 73 6.59 18.12 -0.48
C SER A 73 5.47 17.17 -0.05
N GLY A 74 4.32 17.74 0.28
CA GLY A 74 3.20 17.01 0.88
C GLY A 74 3.36 16.81 2.38
N GLY A 75 2.63 15.85 2.94
CA GLY A 75 2.69 15.51 4.36
C GLY A 75 2.39 14.02 4.57
N LEU A 76 2.89 13.48 5.67
CA LEU A 76 2.54 12.13 6.12
C LEU A 76 1.34 12.20 7.07
N THR A 77 0.38 11.30 6.87
CA THR A 77 -0.71 11.09 7.81
C THR A 77 -0.43 9.86 8.68
N PRO A 78 -1.08 9.73 9.86
CA PRO A 78 -0.97 8.50 10.65
C PRO A 78 -1.40 7.25 9.87
N PHE A 79 -2.25 7.36 8.85
CA PHE A 79 -2.62 6.23 7.99
C PHE A 79 -1.47 5.72 7.13
N ASN A 80 -0.70 6.61 6.51
CA ASN A 80 0.45 6.23 5.68
C ASN A 80 1.45 5.43 6.53
N VAL A 81 1.69 5.94 7.74
CA VAL A 81 2.59 5.34 8.72
C VAL A 81 2.07 3.98 9.18
N TYR A 82 0.78 3.88 9.52
CA TYR A 82 0.15 2.61 9.87
C TYR A 82 0.28 1.57 8.74
N VAL A 83 -0.01 1.96 7.50
CA VAL A 83 0.12 1.10 6.32
C VAL A 83 1.56 0.60 6.20
N ALA A 84 2.56 1.48 6.30
CA ALA A 84 3.95 1.10 6.15
C ALA A 84 4.47 0.19 7.29
N LEU A 85 4.11 0.50 8.54
CA LEU A 85 4.57 -0.29 9.70
C LEU A 85 3.88 -1.66 9.81
N SER A 86 2.61 -1.75 9.41
CA SER A 86 1.84 -3.01 9.42
C SER A 86 2.21 -3.98 8.29
N ARG A 87 3.33 -3.76 7.59
CA ARG A 87 3.86 -4.70 6.59
C ARG A 87 4.77 -5.76 7.21
N SER A 88 5.39 -5.47 8.34
CA SER A 88 6.26 -6.42 9.04
C SER A 88 5.51 -7.17 10.14
N ARG A 89 6.04 -8.33 10.56
CA ARG A 89 5.43 -9.16 11.60
C ARG A 89 5.72 -8.71 13.02
N GLY A 90 6.77 -7.92 13.23
CA GLY A 90 7.13 -7.47 14.56
C GLY A 90 8.41 -6.64 14.59
N ARG A 91 8.82 -6.27 15.81
CA ARG A 91 9.97 -5.40 16.07
C ARG A 91 11.29 -5.98 15.56
N ASP A 92 11.46 -7.29 15.65
CA ASP A 92 12.72 -7.94 15.26
C ASP A 92 12.99 -7.82 13.76
N THR A 93 11.92 -7.71 12.97
CA THR A 93 11.95 -7.78 11.51
C THR A 93 11.70 -6.45 10.80
N ILE A 94 11.51 -5.36 11.56
CA ILE A 94 11.32 -4.00 11.04
C ILE A 94 12.41 -3.05 11.57
N ARG A 95 12.88 -2.13 10.72
CA ARG A 95 13.77 -1.04 11.12
C ARG A 95 13.24 0.28 10.59
N LEU A 96 13.44 1.36 11.34
CA LEU A 96 13.20 2.71 10.85
C LEU A 96 14.49 3.23 10.21
N LEU A 97 14.38 3.85 9.04
CA LEU A 97 15.56 4.34 8.31
C LEU A 97 16.20 5.55 9.02
N ARG A 98 15.39 6.40 9.65
CA ARG A 98 15.79 7.67 10.27
C ARG A 98 14.71 8.17 11.22
N ASP A 99 15.02 9.26 11.92
CA ASP A 99 14.08 9.94 12.82
C ASP A 99 12.82 10.43 12.10
N PHE A 100 11.75 10.59 12.88
CA PHE A 100 10.42 10.93 12.40
C PHE A 100 9.69 11.85 13.37
N ASN A 101 8.58 12.43 12.93
CA ASN A 101 7.76 13.29 13.76
C ASN A 101 6.82 12.46 14.66
N GLU A 102 7.02 12.51 15.99
CA GLU A 102 6.20 11.77 16.96
C GLU A 102 4.70 12.10 16.92
N ARG A 103 4.32 13.27 16.37
CA ARG A 103 2.90 13.64 16.17
C ARG A 103 2.15 12.64 15.29
N LEU A 104 2.86 11.87 14.47
CA LEU A 104 2.30 10.80 13.65
C LEU A 104 1.64 9.68 14.47
N PHE A 105 2.03 9.51 15.74
CA PHE A 105 1.52 8.44 16.62
C PHE A 105 0.70 8.95 17.82
N THR A 106 0.76 10.25 18.10
CA THR A 106 0.05 10.85 19.24
C THR A 106 -1.28 11.49 18.84
N GLN A 107 -1.60 11.53 17.54
CA GLN A 107 -2.85 12.06 17.03
C GLN A 107 -3.66 10.96 16.34
N HIS A 108 -4.94 10.85 16.70
CA HIS A 108 -5.82 9.89 16.04
C HIS A 108 -6.06 10.33 14.58
N PRO A 109 -5.96 9.40 13.62
CA PRO A 109 -6.01 9.74 12.20
C PRO A 109 -7.31 10.42 11.74
N SER A 110 -8.44 10.10 12.37
CA SER A 110 -9.74 10.67 12.01
C SER A 110 -10.74 10.63 13.16
N LYS A 111 -11.44 11.73 13.43
CA LYS A 111 -12.54 11.74 14.41
C LYS A 111 -13.69 10.83 13.97
N TYR A 112 -13.97 10.77 12.67
CA TYR A 112 -15.03 9.92 12.12
C TYR A 112 -14.74 8.44 12.33
N LEU A 113 -13.51 7.99 12.05
CA LEU A 113 -13.14 6.59 12.31
C LEU A 113 -13.20 6.23 13.79
N ARG A 114 -12.84 7.17 14.68
CA ARG A 114 -12.97 6.93 16.12
C ARG A 114 -14.42 6.66 16.52
N LEU A 115 -15.35 7.42 15.97
CA LEU A 115 -16.79 7.24 16.24
C LEU A 115 -17.30 5.93 15.62
N GLU A 116 -16.81 5.59 14.42
CA GLU A 116 -17.14 4.34 13.74
C GLU A 116 -16.64 3.13 14.54
N ASP A 117 -15.40 3.14 15.04
CA ASP A 117 -14.85 2.07 15.88
C ASP A 117 -15.68 1.87 17.17
N GLN A 118 -16.14 2.96 17.79
CA GLN A 118 -17.03 2.90 18.95
C GLN A 118 -18.39 2.28 18.61
N TRP A 119 -18.93 2.63 17.45
CA TRP A 119 -20.19 2.06 16.96
C TRP A 119 -20.03 0.57 16.64
N LEU A 120 -18.97 0.17 15.94
CA LEU A 120 -18.64 -1.22 15.66
C LEU A 120 -18.47 -2.05 16.94
N ALA A 121 -17.80 -1.52 17.96
CA ALA A 121 -17.69 -2.19 19.27
C ALA A 121 -19.06 -2.39 19.95
N THR A 122 -19.98 -1.44 19.77
CA THR A 122 -21.35 -1.56 20.27
C THR A 122 -22.12 -2.65 19.55
N LEU A 123 -21.98 -2.73 18.22
CA LEU A 123 -22.58 -3.78 17.40
C LEU A 123 -22.00 -5.16 17.73
N ASP A 124 -20.68 -5.27 17.88
CA ASP A 124 -19.99 -6.51 18.25
C ASP A 124 -20.53 -7.08 19.57
N ARG A 125 -20.60 -6.24 20.61
CA ARG A 125 -21.19 -6.62 21.90
C ARG A 125 -22.64 -7.07 21.77
N LYS A 126 -23.45 -6.39 20.96
CA LYS A 126 -24.85 -6.79 20.74
C LYS A 126 -24.93 -8.16 20.08
N THR A 127 -24.17 -8.37 19.00
CA THR A 127 -24.09 -9.64 18.28
C THR A 127 -23.65 -10.78 19.20
N TYR A 128 -22.64 -10.54 20.04
CA TYR A 128 -22.18 -11.52 21.03
C TYR A 128 -23.28 -11.93 22.01
N MET A 129 -24.02 -10.96 22.56
CA MET A 129 -25.10 -11.23 23.53
C MET A 129 -26.28 -11.97 22.89
N ASP A 130 -26.60 -11.67 21.63
CA ASP A 130 -27.66 -12.37 20.92
C ASP A 130 -27.23 -13.81 20.54
N TRP A 131 -25.96 -14.02 20.17
CA TRP A 131 -25.40 -15.35 19.94
C TRP A 131 -25.44 -16.24 21.17
N GLU A 132 -25.06 -15.73 22.35
CA GLU A 132 -25.09 -16.51 23.60
C GLU A 132 -26.51 -16.96 23.98
N LYS A 133 -27.54 -16.15 23.69
CA LYS A 133 -28.94 -16.57 23.91
C LYS A 133 -29.36 -17.73 23.02
N VAL A 134 -28.92 -17.73 21.76
CA VAL A 134 -29.21 -18.81 20.81
C VAL A 134 -28.46 -20.08 21.17
N LYS A 135 -27.22 -19.97 21.65
CA LYS A 135 -26.39 -21.12 22.05
C LYS A 135 -26.91 -21.87 23.28
N VAL A 136 -27.63 -21.17 24.17
CA VAL A 136 -28.20 -21.73 25.40
C VAL A 136 -29.61 -22.31 25.19
N ALA A 137 -30.25 -22.03 24.05
CA ALA A 137 -31.56 -22.57 23.66
C ALA A 137 -31.41 -23.90 22.88
#